data_AF-A0A0C2C9W6-F1
#
_entry.id   AF-A0A0C2C9W6-F1
#
_cell.length_a   1.000
_cell.length_b   1.000
_cell.length_c   1.000
_cell.angle_alpha   90.00
_cell.angle_beta   90.00
_cell.angle_gamma   90.00
#
_symmetry.space_group_name_H-M   'P 1'
#
loop_
_entity.id
_entity.type
_entity.pdbx_description
1 polymer ?
#
loop_
_entity_poly.entity_id
_entity_poly.type
_entity_poly.pdbx_seq_one_letter_code
_entity_poly.pdbx_strand_id
1 'polypeptide(L)'
;MRALSVRQPVARQVSLSFEQWSPEDISTSLTHIDYKVLSRITIAELKQYVKDGSPANTPMLERSISVFNNLSNWVQIMVLSKTTPKERAAIVTKFVNVGKHLRKLCNFNTLMAVIGGITHSNISRLSKTSSQLAPQTKKVSKFRLHI
;
A
#
# COMPACT_ATOMS: atom_id res chain seq x y z
N MET A 1 16.02 -31.15 -38.24
CA MET A 1 14.77 -30.96 -37.47
C MET A 1 15.07 -30.07 -36.28
N ARG A 2 14.54 -28.83 -36.23
CA ARG A 2 14.72 -27.91 -35.09
C ARG A 2 13.53 -28.10 -34.14
N ALA A 3 13.79 -28.53 -32.91
CA ALA A 3 12.78 -28.59 -31.86
C ALA A 3 12.38 -27.16 -31.48
N LEU A 4 11.15 -26.77 -31.81
CA LEU A 4 10.53 -25.55 -31.30
C LEU A 4 10.16 -25.78 -29.84
N SER A 5 10.94 -25.20 -28.93
CA SER A 5 10.59 -25.08 -27.52
C SER A 5 9.32 -24.24 -27.43
N VAL A 6 8.16 -24.90 -27.34
CA VAL A 6 6.89 -24.28 -26.98
C VAL A 6 7.05 -23.70 -25.58
N ARG A 7 7.33 -22.40 -25.50
CA ARG A 7 7.21 -21.65 -24.25
C ARG A 7 5.72 -21.64 -23.90
N GLN A 8 5.29 -22.53 -23.02
CA GLN A 8 3.99 -22.42 -22.38
C GLN A 8 3.93 -21.06 -21.68
N PRO A 9 2.99 -20.17 -22.01
CA PRO A 9 2.72 -19.02 -21.17
C PRO A 9 2.10 -19.59 -19.89
N VAL A 10 2.87 -19.67 -18.81
CA VAL A 10 2.31 -19.90 -17.48
C VAL A 10 1.56 -18.62 -17.14
N ALA A 11 0.32 -18.52 -17.61
CA ALA A 11 -0.62 -17.52 -17.15
C ALA A 11 -0.85 -17.79 -15.68
N ARG A 12 -0.07 -17.12 -14.82
CA ARG A 12 -0.24 -17.15 -13.37
C ARG A 12 -1.70 -16.76 -13.15
N GLN A 13 -2.56 -17.70 -12.79
CA GLN A 13 -3.95 -17.38 -12.46
C GLN A 13 -3.91 -16.56 -11.18
N VAL A 14 -3.99 -15.25 -11.36
CA VAL A 14 -3.94 -14.33 -10.25
C VAL A 14 -5.38 -14.17 -9.76
N SER A 15 -5.66 -14.70 -8.57
CA SER A 15 -6.96 -14.48 -7.93
C SER A 15 -7.23 -12.99 -7.76
N LEU A 16 -8.47 -12.55 -7.90
CA LEU A 16 -8.85 -11.16 -7.58
C LEU A 16 -9.14 -10.95 -6.09
N SER A 17 -9.13 -12.01 -5.28
CA SER A 17 -9.36 -11.93 -3.83
C SER A 17 -8.09 -11.47 -3.13
N PHE A 18 -8.18 -10.32 -2.46
CA PHE A 18 -7.10 -9.79 -1.62
C PHE A 18 -6.65 -10.80 -0.57
N GLU A 19 -7.57 -11.61 -0.02
CA GLU A 19 -7.29 -12.62 1.00
C GLU A 19 -6.30 -13.68 0.51
N GLN A 20 -6.35 -14.05 -0.77
CA GLN A 20 -5.56 -15.12 -1.35
C GLN A 20 -4.13 -14.71 -1.71
N TRP A 21 -3.85 -13.41 -1.84
CA TRP A 21 -2.51 -12.93 -2.15
C TRP A 21 -1.58 -12.96 -0.95
N SER A 22 -0.31 -13.31 -1.16
CA SER A 22 0.69 -13.17 -0.10
C SER A 22 0.98 -11.68 0.19
N PRO A 23 1.36 -11.31 1.42
CA PRO A 23 1.79 -9.95 1.73
C PRO A 23 2.98 -9.48 0.86
N GLU A 24 3.83 -10.40 0.43
CA GLU A 24 4.98 -10.15 -0.43
C GLU A 24 4.56 -9.80 -1.85
N ASP A 25 3.67 -10.59 -2.46
CA ASP A 25 3.14 -10.32 -3.80
C ASP A 25 2.42 -8.96 -3.82
N ILE A 26 1.61 -8.66 -2.79
CA ILE A 26 0.94 -7.35 -2.65
C ILE A 26 1.98 -6.23 -2.58
N SER A 27 3.00 -6.36 -1.73
CA SER A 27 4.04 -5.32 -1.58
C SER A 27 4.81 -5.07 -2.88
N THR A 28 5.07 -6.12 -3.66
CA THR A 28 5.77 -6.05 -4.95
C THR A 28 4.90 -5.35 -5.98
N SER A 29 3.63 -5.73 -6.09
CA SER A 29 2.68 -5.08 -7.02
C SER A 29 2.45 -3.62 -6.68
N LEU A 30 2.27 -3.27 -5.39
CA LEU A 30 2.15 -1.88 -4.95
C LEU A 30 3.41 -1.07 -5.28
N THR A 31 4.59 -1.67 -5.08
CA THR A 31 5.86 -1.02 -5.43
C THR A 31 5.99 -0.77 -6.92
N HIS A 32 5.55 -1.69 -7.76
CA HIS A 32 5.55 -1.49 -9.21
C HIS A 32 4.62 -0.34 -9.63
N ILE A 33 3.43 -0.24 -9.02
CA ILE A 33 2.48 0.85 -9.29
C ILE A 33 3.08 2.20 -8.88
N ASP A 34 3.63 2.28 -7.66
CA ASP A 34 4.21 3.50 -7.11
C ASP A 34 5.41 3.97 -7.93
N TYR A 35 6.34 3.06 -8.23
CA TYR A 35 7.51 3.33 -9.06
C TYR A 35 7.12 3.86 -10.46
N LYS A 36 6.11 3.26 -11.10
CA LYS A 36 5.66 3.67 -12.44
C LYS A 36 5.10 5.09 -12.46
N VAL A 37 4.52 5.57 -11.36
CA VAL A 37 3.99 6.93 -11.26
C VAL A 37 5.08 7.91 -10.83
N LEU A 38 5.88 7.57 -9.82
CA LEU A 38 6.99 8.41 -9.37
C LEU A 38 8.03 8.65 -10.47
N SER A 39 8.38 7.64 -11.26
CA SER A 39 9.34 7.76 -12.36
C SER A 39 8.89 8.68 -13.50
N ARG A 40 7.60 9.05 -13.55
CA ARG A 40 7.06 9.98 -14.56
C ARG A 40 7.12 11.43 -14.11
N ILE A 41 7.38 11.70 -12.84
CA ILE A 41 7.49 13.07 -12.33
C ILE A 41 8.75 13.71 -12.90
N THR A 42 8.57 14.82 -13.60
CA THR A 42 9.70 15.52 -14.22
C THR A 42 10.30 16.56 -13.28
N ILE A 43 11.59 16.88 -13.49
CA ILE A 43 12.25 17.99 -12.76
C ILE A 43 11.54 19.33 -13.03
N ALA A 44 10.98 19.51 -14.23
CA ALA A 44 10.22 20.70 -14.58
C ALA A 44 8.97 20.86 -13.69
N GLU A 45 8.21 19.78 -13.48
CA GLU A 45 7.07 19.79 -12.56
C GLU A 45 7.49 20.07 -11.12
N LEU A 46 8.59 19.47 -10.65
CA LEU A 46 9.10 19.76 -9.30
C LEU A 46 9.47 21.23 -9.14
N LYS A 47 10.12 21.84 -10.15
CA LYS A 47 10.41 23.29 -10.16
C LYS A 47 9.13 24.12 -10.17
N GLN A 48 8.12 23.71 -10.94
CA GLN A 48 6.85 24.41 -11.00
C GLN A 48 6.12 24.34 -9.65
N TYR A 49 6.09 23.17 -9.01
CA TYR A 49 5.52 22.99 -7.68
C TYR A 49 6.15 23.91 -6.63
N VAL A 50 7.48 24.03 -6.63
CA VAL A 50 8.21 24.91 -5.70
C VAL A 50 7.87 26.39 -5.96
N LYS A 51 7.68 26.80 -7.21
CA LYS A 51 7.32 28.18 -7.56
C LYS A 51 5.86 28.50 -7.21
N ASP A 52 4.95 27.60 -7.52
CA ASP A 52 3.51 27.82 -7.36
C ASP A 52 3.05 27.56 -5.91
N GLY A 53 3.81 26.80 -5.13
CA GLY A 53 3.42 26.33 -3.80
C GLY A 53 2.23 25.36 -3.81
N SER A 54 1.84 24.87 -4.99
CA SER A 54 0.64 24.06 -5.22
C SER A 54 0.89 23.04 -6.33
N PRO A 55 0.32 21.82 -6.24
CA PRO A 55 0.48 20.81 -7.27
C PRO A 55 -0.44 21.02 -8.49
N ALA A 56 -1.32 22.03 -8.50
CA ALA A 56 -2.34 22.27 -9.53
C ALA A 56 -1.85 22.23 -10.99
N ASN A 57 -0.59 22.60 -11.23
CA ASN A 57 0.03 22.64 -12.57
C ASN A 57 1.06 21.52 -12.78
N THR A 58 0.98 20.44 -11.99
CA THR A 58 1.97 19.34 -11.97
C THR A 58 1.28 17.98 -12.09
N PRO A 59 0.74 17.63 -13.27
CA PRO A 59 -0.15 16.48 -13.43
C PRO A 59 0.44 15.14 -12.98
N MET A 60 1.74 14.90 -13.14
CA MET A 60 2.37 13.64 -12.70
C MET A 60 2.59 13.63 -11.18
N LEU A 61 2.92 14.78 -10.60
CA LEU A 61 3.02 14.92 -9.15
C LEU A 61 1.64 14.75 -8.49
N GLU A 62 0.60 15.38 -9.02
CA GLU A 62 -0.79 15.17 -8.57
C GLU A 62 -1.21 13.72 -8.67
N ARG A 63 -0.85 13.05 -9.77
CA ARG A 63 -1.13 11.63 -9.93
C ARG A 63 -0.44 10.79 -8.86
N SER A 64 0.80 11.11 -8.51
CA SER A 64 1.54 10.43 -7.42
C SER A 64 0.88 10.63 -6.07
N ILE A 65 0.48 11.88 -5.76
CA ILE A 65 -0.27 12.22 -4.54
C ILE A 65 -1.60 11.46 -4.51
N SER A 66 -2.31 11.41 -5.63
CA SER A 66 -3.57 10.68 -5.76
C SER A 66 -3.39 9.18 -5.52
N VAL A 67 -2.35 8.55 -6.07
CA VAL A 67 -2.04 7.13 -5.81
C VAL A 67 -1.78 6.89 -4.33
N PHE A 68 -1.01 7.74 -3.67
CA PHE A 68 -0.75 7.66 -2.23
C PHE A 68 -2.04 7.73 -1.40
N ASN A 69 -2.90 8.72 -1.69
CA ASN A 69 -4.16 8.93 -0.98
C ASN A 69 -5.15 7.78 -1.23
N ASN A 70 -5.27 7.35 -2.48
CA ASN A 70 -6.14 6.23 -2.85
C ASN A 70 -5.70 4.93 -2.20
N LEU A 71 -4.39 4.68 -2.10
CA LEU A 71 -3.86 3.53 -1.38
C LEU A 71 -4.23 3.58 0.11
N SER A 72 -4.04 4.74 0.75
CA SER A 72 -4.41 4.94 2.16
C SER A 72 -5.90 4.72 2.41
N ASN A 73 -6.75 5.20 1.50
CA ASN A 73 -8.20 4.99 1.55
C ASN A 73 -8.59 3.53 1.29
N TRP A 74 -7.94 2.87 0.32
CA TRP A 74 -8.18 1.46 0.03
C TRP A 74 -7.86 0.57 1.23
N VAL A 75 -6.76 0.82 1.94
CA VAL A 75 -6.44 0.12 3.20
C VAL A 75 -7.57 0.25 4.21
N GLN A 76 -8.10 1.47 4.39
CA GLN A 76 -9.22 1.71 5.32
C GLN A 76 -10.48 0.94 4.90
N ILE A 77 -10.86 1.01 3.62
CA ILE A 77 -12.03 0.32 3.06
C ILE A 77 -11.89 -1.19 3.23
N MET A 78 -10.71 -1.74 2.95
CA MET A 78 -10.44 -3.18 3.11
C MET A 78 -10.63 -3.63 4.56
N VAL A 79 -10.23 -2.83 5.55
CA VAL A 79 -10.51 -3.13 6.96
C VAL A 79 -11.99 -2.96 7.27
N LEU A 80 -12.61 -1.84 6.88
CA LEU A 80 -14.00 -1.54 7.23
C LEU A 80 -15.03 -2.45 6.54
N SER A 81 -14.66 -3.09 5.43
CA SER A 81 -15.53 -4.05 4.72
C SER A 81 -15.78 -5.34 5.51
N LYS A 82 -14.98 -5.63 6.55
CA LYS A 82 -15.19 -6.82 7.39
C LYS A 82 -16.14 -6.55 8.55
N THR A 83 -17.11 -7.43 8.72
CA THR A 83 -18.19 -7.31 9.70
C THR A 83 -17.70 -7.59 11.11
N THR A 84 -16.88 -8.63 11.31
CA THR A 84 -16.44 -9.01 12.66
C THR A 84 -15.13 -8.33 13.07
N PRO A 85 -14.94 -7.99 14.37
CA PRO A 85 -13.67 -7.46 14.87
C PRO A 85 -12.47 -8.38 14.61
N LYS A 86 -12.68 -9.70 14.62
CA LYS A 86 -11.64 -10.70 14.38
C LYS A 86 -11.15 -10.68 12.93
N GLU A 87 -12.06 -10.61 11.95
CA GLU A 87 -11.70 -10.49 10.55
C GLU A 87 -11.00 -9.16 10.25
N ARG A 88 -11.48 -8.05 10.82
CA ARG A 88 -10.81 -6.76 10.69
C ARG A 88 -9.38 -6.82 11.22
N ALA A 89 -9.16 -7.44 12.37
CA ALA A 89 -7.83 -7.62 12.94
C ALA A 89 -6.91 -8.48 12.04
N ALA A 90 -7.46 -9.47 11.33
CA ALA A 90 -6.73 -10.26 10.35
C ALA A 90 -6.28 -9.40 9.15
N ILE A 91 -7.16 -8.55 8.62
CA ILE A 91 -6.82 -7.62 7.52
C ILE A 91 -5.76 -6.61 7.97
N VAL A 92 -5.90 -6.01 9.15
CA VAL A 92 -4.88 -5.10 9.71
C VAL A 92 -3.53 -5.82 9.88
N THR A 93 -3.53 -7.04 10.39
CA THR A 93 -2.30 -7.85 10.54
C THR A 93 -1.67 -8.14 9.19
N LYS A 94 -2.48 -8.42 8.17
CA LYS A 94 -1.99 -8.62 6.80
C LYS A 94 -1.32 -7.36 6.26
N PHE A 95 -1.94 -6.18 6.40
CA PHE A 95 -1.31 -4.91 6.00
C PHE A 95 -0.04 -4.57 6.78
N VAL A 96 0.04 -4.93 8.07
CA VAL A 96 1.29 -4.81 8.83
C VAL A 96 2.38 -5.69 8.24
N ASN A 97 2.05 -6.90 7.80
CA ASN A 97 3.03 -7.75 7.11
C ASN A 97 3.41 -7.20 5.74
N VAL A 98 2.46 -6.67 4.95
CA VAL A 98 2.75 -5.93 3.69
C VAL A 98 3.74 -4.80 3.98
N GLY A 99 3.52 -4.02 5.04
CA GLY A 99 4.43 -2.95 5.46
C GLY A 99 5.85 -3.44 5.78
N LYS A 100 6.00 -4.61 6.42
CA LYS A 100 7.32 -5.22 6.64
C LYS A 100 8.03 -5.54 5.33
N HIS A 101 7.32 -6.07 4.32
CA HIS A 101 7.91 -6.33 3.00
C HIS A 101 8.23 -5.04 2.24
N LEU A 102 7.36 -4.04 2.28
CA LEU A 102 7.63 -2.71 1.70
C LEU A 102 8.89 -2.07 2.27
N ARG A 103 9.12 -2.23 3.59
CA ARG A 103 10.36 -1.77 4.24
C ARG A 103 11.60 -2.51 3.72
N LYS A 104 11.51 -3.83 3.48
CA LYS A 104 12.61 -4.61 2.88
C LYS A 104 12.91 -4.19 1.44
N LEU A 105 11.88 -3.79 0.70
CA LEU A 105 12.00 -3.24 -0.66
C LEU A 105 12.44 -1.77 -0.68
N CYS A 106 12.68 -1.15 0.47
CA CYS A 106 12.98 0.28 0.61
C CYS A 106 11.93 1.21 -0.01
N ASN A 107 10.69 0.74 -0.16
CA ASN A 107 9.58 1.55 -0.67
C ASN A 107 8.89 2.27 0.49
N PHE A 108 9.48 3.38 0.91
CA PHE A 108 8.99 4.17 2.05
C PHE A 108 7.74 4.98 1.73
N ASN A 109 7.54 5.40 0.47
CA ASN A 109 6.35 6.15 0.07
C ASN A 109 5.08 5.29 0.23
N THR A 110 5.06 4.12 -0.38
CA THR A 110 3.95 3.17 -0.23
C THR A 110 3.81 2.67 1.21
N LEU A 111 4.92 2.43 1.93
CA LEU A 111 4.89 2.07 3.35
C LEU A 111 4.14 3.11 4.17
N MET A 112 4.40 4.39 3.94
CA MET A 112 3.73 5.49 4.64
C MET A 112 2.25 5.57 4.31
N ALA A 113 1.84 5.30 3.06
CA ALA A 113 0.43 5.21 2.70
C ALA A 113 -0.28 4.07 3.45
N VAL A 114 0.35 2.90 3.55
CA VAL A 114 -0.21 1.76 4.29
C VAL A 114 -0.30 2.07 5.79
N ILE A 115 0.74 2.65 6.38
CA ILE A 115 0.74 3.07 7.79
C ILE A 115 -0.33 4.14 8.04
N GLY A 116 -0.45 5.13 7.15
CA GLY A 116 -1.47 6.18 7.20
C GLY A 116 -2.88 5.59 7.17
N GLY A 117 -3.12 4.60 6.32
CA GLY A 117 -4.41 3.89 6.25
C GLY A 117 -4.76 3.12 7.51
N ILE A 118 -3.83 2.34 8.08
CA ILE A 118 -4.10 1.55 9.31
C ILE A 118 -4.18 2.40 10.59
N THR A 119 -3.51 3.56 10.61
CA THR A 119 -3.50 4.47 11.77
C THR A 119 -4.56 5.56 11.68
N HIS A 120 -5.26 5.66 10.54
CA HIS A 120 -6.31 6.63 10.32
C HIS A 120 -7.38 6.58 11.42
N SER A 121 -7.98 7.74 11.73
CA SER A 121 -9.02 7.88 12.77
C SER A 121 -10.20 6.93 12.58
N ASN A 122 -10.48 6.54 11.34
CA ASN A 122 -11.50 5.55 10.99
C ASN A 122 -11.22 4.14 11.52
N ILE A 123 -9.95 3.78 11.63
CA ILE A 123 -9.50 2.46 12.06
C ILE A 123 -9.10 2.49 13.53
N SER A 124 -8.37 3.52 13.96
CA SER A 124 -7.83 3.61 15.33
C SER A 124 -8.92 3.67 16.41
N ARG A 125 -10.10 4.23 16.09
CA ARG A 125 -11.25 4.25 17.01
C ARG A 125 -11.90 2.88 17.24
N LEU A 126 -11.58 1.86 16.44
CA LEU A 126 -12.18 0.53 16.52
C LEU A 126 -11.58 -0.29 17.67
N SER A 127 -11.86 0.10 18.92
CA SER A 127 -11.31 -0.51 20.14
C SER A 127 -11.43 -2.03 20.18
N LYS A 128 -12.61 -2.58 19.85
CA LYS A 128 -12.86 -4.03 19.80
C LYS A 128 -11.93 -4.76 18.81
N THR A 129 -11.60 -4.12 17.69
CA THR A 129 -10.67 -4.66 16.69
C THR A 129 -9.24 -4.61 17.23
N SER A 130 -8.85 -3.46 17.79
CA SER A 130 -7.53 -3.28 18.40
C SER A 130 -7.25 -4.30 19.48
N SER A 131 -8.24 -4.65 20.32
CA SER A 131 -8.10 -5.67 21.36
C SER A 131 -7.68 -7.04 20.80
N GLN A 132 -8.16 -7.41 19.60
CA GLN A 132 -7.89 -8.68 18.93
C GLN A 132 -6.52 -8.72 18.23
N LEU A 133 -5.81 -7.59 18.11
CA LEU A 133 -4.48 -7.56 17.50
C LEU A 133 -3.44 -8.15 18.45
N ALA A 134 -2.51 -8.92 17.88
CA ALA A 134 -1.34 -9.40 18.60
C ALA A 134 -0.51 -8.22 19.16
N PRO A 135 0.16 -8.37 20.32
CA PRO A 135 0.95 -7.29 20.94
C PRO A 135 2.01 -6.69 20.01
N GLN A 136 2.63 -7.53 19.19
CA GLN A 136 3.62 -7.14 18.18
C GLN A 136 3.01 -6.22 17.11
N THR A 137 1.78 -6.50 16.67
CA THR A 137 1.05 -5.71 15.67
C THR A 137 0.59 -4.37 16.25
N LYS A 138 0.19 -4.34 17.53
CA LYS A 138 -0.19 -3.12 18.26
C LYS A 138 0.96 -2.11 18.34
N LYS A 139 2.20 -2.57 18.51
CA LYS A 139 3.40 -1.70 18.48
C LYS A 139 3.59 -1.07 17.11
N VAL A 140 3.30 -1.80 16.02
CA VAL A 140 3.45 -1.28 14.67
C VAL A 140 2.41 -0.21 14.34
N SER A 141 1.17 -0.37 14.83
CA SER A 141 0.14 0.70 14.74
C SER A 141 0.51 1.96 15.53
N LYS A 142 1.51 1.86 16.41
CA LYS A 142 2.09 2.96 17.19
C LYS A 142 3.33 3.58 16.53
N PHE A 143 3.69 3.24 15.28
CA PHE A 143 4.77 3.86 14.45
C PHE A 143 4.54 5.35 14.11
N ARG A 144 3.84 6.09 14.97
CA ARG A 144 3.91 7.54 14.97
C ARG A 144 5.36 7.88 15.40
N LEU A 145 6.15 8.46 14.48
CA LEU A 145 7.33 9.33 14.75
C LEU A 145 8.78 8.78 14.67
N HIS A 146 9.09 7.59 14.13
CA HIS A 146 10.52 7.20 13.97
C HIS A 146 10.86 6.64 12.59
N ILE A 147 10.40 7.33 11.54
CA ILE A 147 11.05 7.32 10.22
C ILE A 147 11.48 8.75 9.94
#